data_AF-A0A2W4SNR9-F1
#
_entry.id   AF-A0A2W4SNR9-F1
#
_cell.length_a   1.000
_cell.length_b   1.000
_cell.length_c   1.000
_cell.angle_alpha   90.00
_cell.angle_beta   90.00
_cell.angle_gamma   90.00
#
_symmetry.space_group_name_H-M   'P 1'
#
loop_
_entity.id
_entity.type
_entity.pdbx_description
1 polymer ?
#
loop_
_entity_poly.entity_id
_entity_poly.type
_entity_poly.pdbx_seq_one_letter_code
_entity_poly.pdbx_strand_id
1 'polypeptide(L)' 'MNSKQFKKWLEQQGARFEPAKGGHLKVFLKDRQSVLPMHSGELKTGLVEGIKKQLGLK' A
#
# COMPACT_ATOMS: atom_id res chain seq x y z
N MET A 1 6.38 5.26 9.33
CA MET A 1 6.95 4.63 8.11
C MET A 1 6.63 5.51 6.91
N ASN A 2 7.51 5.59 5.93
CA ASN A 2 7.22 6.30 4.68
C ASN A 2 6.64 5.36 3.60
N SER A 3 6.12 5.96 2.53
CA SER A 3 5.49 5.25 1.41
C SER A 3 6.40 4.20 0.77
N LYS A 4 7.70 4.47 0.66
CA LYS A 4 8.70 3.54 0.09
C LYS A 4 8.93 2.32 0.99
N GLN A 5 9.05 2.54 2.30
CA GLN A 5 9.19 1.46 3.29
C GLN A 5 7.94 0.56 3.29
N PHE A 6 6.75 1.17 3.24
CA PHE A 6 5.52 0.39 3.24
C PHE A 6 5.32 -0.39 1.94
N LYS A 7 5.66 0.21 0.79
CA LYS A 7 5.71 -0.52 -0.50
C LYS A 7 6.60 -1.76 -0.41
N LYS A 8 7.83 -1.62 0.10
CA LYS A 8 8.77 -2.75 0.26
C LYS A 8 8.22 -3.83 1.19
N TRP A 9 7.56 -3.44 2.28
CA TRP A 9 6.92 -4.40 3.19
C TRP A 9 5.76 -5.14 2.51
N LEU A 10 4.92 -4.45 1.74
CA LEU A 10 3.82 -5.04 0.96
C LEU A 10 4.35 -5.98 -0.14
N GLU A 11 5.46 -5.65 -0.80
CA GLU A 11 6.15 -6.54 -1.75
C GLU A 11 6.55 -7.86 -1.09
N GLN A 12 7.08 -7.80 0.15
CA GLN A 12 7.43 -9.00 0.93
C GLN A 12 6.19 -9.85 1.30
N GLN A 13 5.00 -9.24 1.37
CA GLN A 13 3.74 -9.97 1.56
C GLN A 13 3.23 -10.59 0.24
N GLY A 14 3.92 -10.39 -0.88
CA GLY A 14 3.51 -10.87 -2.20
C GLY A 14 2.56 -9.93 -2.94
N ALA A 15 2.49 -8.65 -2.55
CA ALA A 15 1.66 -7.68 -3.26
C ALA A 15 2.27 -7.30 -4.61
N ARG A 16 1.41 -7.09 -5.62
CA ARG A 16 1.77 -6.54 -6.94
C ARG A 16 1.26 -5.11 -7.08
N PHE A 17 1.94 -4.30 -7.90
CA PHE A 17 1.67 -2.87 -8.01
C PHE A 17 1.43 -2.45 -9.46
N GLU A 18 0.46 -1.56 -9.66
CA GLU A 18 0.20 -0.90 -10.93
C GLU A 18 0.10 0.62 -10.73
N PRO A 19 0.52 1.44 -11.71
CA PRO A 19 0.41 2.90 -11.60
C PRO A 19 -1.06 3.35 -11.49
N ALA A 20 -1.31 4.32 -10.63
CA ALA A 20 -2.58 5.04 -10.50
C ALA A 20 -2.39 6.55 -10.71
N LYS A 21 -3.51 7.26 -10.84
CA LYS A 21 -3.53 8.71 -11.01
C LYS A 21 -2.87 9.41 -9.83
N GLY A 22 -2.22 10.54 -10.09
CA GLY A 22 -1.69 11.42 -9.04
C GLY A 22 -0.51 10.86 -8.25
N GLY A 23 0.30 9.99 -8.85
CA GLY A 23 1.48 9.42 -8.16
C GLY A 23 1.10 8.42 -7.07
N HIS A 24 0.01 7.69 -7.26
CA HIS A 24 -0.40 6.58 -6.39
C HIS A 24 -0.07 5.24 -7.05
N LEU A 25 -0.08 4.17 -6.26
CA LEU A 25 -0.02 2.80 -6.76
C LEU A 25 -1.30 2.06 -6.37
N LYS A 26 -1.91 1.35 -7.32
CA LYS A 26 -2.83 0.27 -6.99
C LYS A 26 -2.01 -0.88 -6.43
N VAL A 27 -2.45 -1.42 -5.31
CA VAL A 27 -1.83 -2.57 -4.65
C VAL A 27 -2.81 -3.72 -4.78
N PHE A 28 -2.36 -4.86 -5.28
CA PHE A 28 -3.17 -6.07 -5.33
C PHE A 28 -2.49 -7.17 -4.53
N LEU A 29 -3.26 -7.88 -3.72
CA LEU A 29 -2.82 -9.03 -2.96
C LEU A 29 -3.92 -10.09 -2.99
N LYS A 30 -3.65 -11.23 -3.65
CA LYS A 30 -4.67 -12.26 -3.94
C LYS A 30 -5.88 -11.62 -4.63
N ASP A 31 -7.08 -11.83 -4.10
CA ASP A 31 -8.35 -11.29 -4.59
C ASP A 31 -8.69 -9.89 -4.04
N ARG A 32 -7.74 -9.23 -3.37
CA ARG A 32 -7.94 -7.93 -2.71
C ARG A 32 -7.12 -6.83 -3.35
N GLN A 33 -7.61 -5.61 -3.23
CA GLN A 33 -6.94 -4.42 -3.73
C GLN A 33 -7.01 -3.24 -2.75
N SER A 34 -6.05 -2.34 -2.86
CA SER A 34 -5.98 -1.07 -2.13
C SER A 34 -5.20 -0.02 -2.95
N VAL A 35 -5.05 1.18 -2.43
CA VAL A 35 -4.31 2.28 -3.05
C VAL A 35 -3.29 2.84 -2.07
N LEU A 36 -2.03 2.90 -2.51
CA LEU A 36 -0.90 3.46 -1.76
C LEU A 36 -0.50 4.81 -2.35
N PRO A 37 -0.61 5.93 -1.61
CA PRO A 37 -0.03 7.19 -2.04
C PRO A 37 1.51 7.11 -2.02
N MET A 38 2.18 7.57 -3.09
CA MET A 38 3.65 7.59 -3.15
C MET A 38 4.27 8.99 -3.03
N HIS A 39 3.43 10.04 -2.96
CA HIS A 39 3.85 11.43 -2.76
C HIS A 39 3.87 11.84 -1.28
N SER A 40 3.41 10.97 -0.38
CA SER A 40 3.37 11.25 1.05
C SER A 40 4.73 10.96 1.68
N GLY A 41 5.17 11.88 2.55
CA GLY A 41 6.36 11.70 3.40
C GLY A 41 6.12 10.57 4.41
N GLU A 42 5.60 10.92 5.59
CA GLU A 42 5.19 9.93 6.58
C GLU A 42 3.74 9.48 6.37
N LEU A 43 3.51 8.17 6.42
CA LEU A 43 2.17 7.61 6.43
C LEU A 43 1.64 7.61 7.87
N LYS A 44 0.44 8.19 8.05
CA LYS A 44 -0.30 8.09 9.32
C LYS A 44 -0.62 6.63 9.62
N THR A 45 -0.56 6.23 10.90
CA THR A 45 -0.84 4.86 11.34
C THR A 45 -2.19 4.35 10.84
N GLY A 46 -3.25 5.17 10.91
CA GLY A 46 -4.57 4.79 10.43
C GLY A 46 -4.63 4.46 8.92
N LEU A 47 -3.80 5.12 8.10
CA LEU A 47 -3.72 4.81 6.67
C LEU A 47 -3.05 3.45 6.43
N VAL A 48 -1.95 3.18 7.13
CA VAL A 48 -1.25 1.88 7.05
C VAL A 48 -2.19 0.76 7.45
N GLU A 49 -2.85 0.89 8.59
CA GLU A 49 -3.77 -0.13 9.11
C GLU A 49 -5.01 -0.28 8.21
N GLY A 50 -5.52 0.82 7.64
CA GLY A 50 -6.58 0.77 6.63
C GLY A 50 -6.19 -0.03 5.39
N ILE A 51 -4.99 0.21 4.84
CA ILE A 51 -4.47 -0.52 3.67
C ILE A 51 -4.29 -2.01 4.01
N LYS A 52 -3.70 -2.34 5.16
CA LYS A 52 -3.55 -3.73 5.61
C LYS A 52 -4.91 -4.44 5.70
N LYS A 53 -5.89 -3.82 6.34
CA LYS A 53 -7.25 -4.36 6.47
C LYS A 53 -7.89 -4.61 5.12
N GLN A 54 -7.79 -3.66 4.18
CA GLN A 54 -8.29 -3.83 2.81
C GLN A 54 -7.63 -5.00 2.11
N LEU A 55 -6.32 -5.18 2.29
CA LEU A 55 -5.54 -6.28 1.72
C LEU A 55 -5.65 -7.60 2.50
N GLY A 56 -6.36 -7.62 3.63
CA GLY A 56 -6.50 -8.82 4.47
C GLY A 56 -5.24 -9.22 5.23
N LEU A 57 -4.37 -8.26 5.46
CA LEU A 57 -3.17 -8.40 6.28
C LEU A 57 -3.54 -8.07 7.73
N LYS A 58 -2.94 -8.82 8.67
CA LYS A 58 -3.05 -8.55 10.11
C LYS A 58 -2.06 -7.45 10.53
#